data_AF-A0A0D3AVQ6-F1
#
_entry.id   AF-A0A0D3AVQ6-F1
#
_cell.length_a   1.000
_cell.length_b   1.000
_cell.length_c   1.000
_cell.angle_alpha   90.00
_cell.angle_beta   90.00
_cell.angle_gamma   90.00
#
_symmetry.space_group_name_H-M   'P 1'
#
loop_
_entity.id
_entity.type
_entity.pdbx_description
1 polymer ?
#
loop_
_entity_poly.entity_id
_entity_poly.type
_entity_poly.pdbx_seq_one_letter_code
_entity_poly.pdbx_strand_id
1 'polypeptide(L)'
;MGSNPKRLHVMFFPFMGHGHMIPTLDMAKLFSSRGAKSTILTTPLNSKILQKHIDTFKNLNPSLEIEIQVLDFPCVQLGLPEGCENADFLTLSNKDDRQDMITKFFLSTRFFKGQLENLLETMRPVSKSVCSSVKGWIGC
;
A
#
# COMPACT_ATOMS: atom_id res chain seq x y z
N MET A 1 -31.69 14.55 15.62
CA MET A 1 -30.63 13.50 15.63
C MET A 1 -29.57 13.92 14.64
N GLY A 2 -28.43 14.43 15.11
CA GLY A 2 -27.37 14.92 14.22
C GLY A 2 -26.75 13.76 13.47
N SER A 3 -26.74 13.82 12.13
CA SER A 3 -25.97 12.90 11.31
C SER A 3 -24.50 12.98 11.72
N ASN A 4 -23.91 11.88 12.20
CA ASN A 4 -22.46 11.82 12.37
C ASN A 4 -21.82 12.25 11.04
N PRO A 5 -20.89 13.23 11.05
CA PRO A 5 -20.23 13.65 9.82
C PRO A 5 -19.58 12.42 9.18
N LYS A 6 -19.96 12.12 7.93
CA LYS A 6 -19.40 10.99 7.18
C LYS A 6 -17.89 11.18 7.09
N ARG A 7 -17.14 10.39 7.86
CA ARG A 7 -15.68 10.46 7.90
C ARG A 7 -15.11 10.02 6.56
N LEU A 8 -14.24 10.83 5.98
CA LEU A 8 -13.51 10.49 4.75
C LEU A 8 -12.61 9.28 5.01
N HIS A 9 -12.63 8.28 4.13
CA HIS A 9 -11.71 7.14 4.19
C HIS A 9 -10.81 7.14 2.96
N VAL A 10 -9.52 7.38 3.19
CA VAL A 10 -8.50 7.41 2.13
C VAL A 10 -7.64 6.17 2.20
N MET A 11 -7.51 5.49 1.06
CA MET A 11 -6.61 4.36 0.89
C MET A 11 -5.38 4.79 0.09
N PHE A 12 -4.23 4.35 0.56
CA PHE A 12 -2.95 4.64 -0.07
C PHE A 12 -2.33 3.34 -0.55
N PHE A 13 -2.07 3.24 -1.85
CA PHE A 13 -1.43 2.06 -2.44
C PHE A 13 -0.10 2.45 -3.11
N PRO A 14 0.98 2.54 -2.32
CA PRO A 14 2.29 2.87 -2.85
C PRO A 14 2.87 1.72 -3.66
N PHE A 15 3.71 2.07 -4.64
CA PHE A 15 4.70 1.16 -5.17
C PHE A 15 5.64 0.68 -4.05
N MET A 16 5.97 -0.61 -4.07
CA MET A 16 6.70 -1.32 -3.02
C MET A 16 8.21 -1.06 -3.08
N GLY A 17 8.63 0.20 -2.94
CA GLY A 17 10.02 0.61 -2.75
C GLY A 17 10.08 1.75 -1.74
N HIS A 18 11.16 1.86 -0.95
CA HIS A 18 11.23 2.81 0.16
C HIS A 18 10.98 4.25 -0.29
N GLY A 19 11.48 4.64 -1.48
CA GLY A 19 11.26 5.96 -2.08
C GLY A 19 9.79 6.33 -2.34
N HIS A 20 8.88 5.35 -2.39
CA HIS A 20 7.44 5.57 -2.52
C HIS A 20 6.67 5.29 -1.23
N MET A 21 7.07 4.26 -0.47
CA MET A 21 6.39 3.87 0.76
C MET A 21 6.51 4.94 1.86
N ILE A 22 7.69 5.53 2.05
CA ILE A 22 7.92 6.52 3.11
C ILE A 22 7.10 7.80 2.89
N PRO A 23 7.13 8.45 1.70
CA PRO A 23 6.28 9.61 1.46
C PRO A 23 4.79 9.30 1.58
N THR A 24 4.38 8.09 1.17
CA THR A 24 2.99 7.66 1.26
C THR A 24 2.54 7.45 2.71
N LEU A 25 3.41 6.92 3.56
CA LEU A 25 3.17 6.84 5.00
C LEU A 25 2.97 8.23 5.60
N ASP A 26 3.78 9.21 5.22
CA ASP A 26 3.65 10.59 5.73
C ASP A 26 2.37 11.26 5.23
N MET A 27 1.95 11.01 3.98
CA MET A 27 0.63 11.41 3.50
C MET A 27 -0.50 10.78 4.33
N ALA A 28 -0.44 9.47 4.59
CA ALA A 28 -1.44 8.78 5.39
C ALA A 28 -1.56 9.37 6.80
N LYS A 29 -0.43 9.69 7.45
CA LYS A 29 -0.42 10.39 8.75
C LYS A 29 -1.09 11.76 8.62
N LEU A 30 -0.75 12.55 7.60
CA LEU A 30 -1.30 13.89 7.39
C LEU A 30 -2.82 13.87 7.20
N PHE A 31 -3.33 12.95 6.38
CA PHE A 31 -4.77 12.78 6.18
C PHE A 31 -5.46 12.32 7.46
N SER A 32 -4.85 11.39 8.20
CA SER A 32 -5.37 10.96 9.50
C SER A 32 -5.46 12.12 10.49
N SER A 33 -4.42 12.95 10.60
CA SER A 33 -4.42 14.13 11.49
C SER A 33 -5.46 15.19 11.11
N ARG A 34 -5.99 15.15 9.88
CA ARG A 34 -7.11 16.00 9.42
C ARG A 34 -8.48 15.34 9.59
N GLY A 35 -8.55 14.24 10.34
CA GLY A 35 -9.80 13.55 10.66
C GLY A 35 -10.22 12.50 9.64
N ALA A 36 -9.43 12.20 8.60
CA ALA A 36 -9.71 11.07 7.74
C ALA A 36 -9.39 9.74 8.44
N LYS A 37 -10.03 8.65 8.04
CA LYS A 37 -9.49 7.30 8.24
C LYS A 37 -8.49 7.05 7.11
N SER A 38 -7.27 6.63 7.44
CA SER A 38 -6.22 6.38 6.44
C SER A 38 -5.79 4.91 6.48
N THR A 39 -5.77 4.25 5.33
CA THR A 39 -5.33 2.84 5.23
C THR A 39 -4.22 2.72 4.20
N ILE A 40 -3.09 2.14 4.57
CA ILE A 40 -1.99 1.84 3.64
C ILE A 40 -2.15 0.39 3.18
N LEU A 41 -2.29 0.21 1.88
CA LEU A 41 -2.35 -1.09 1.21
C LEU A 41 -0.91 -1.51 0.88
N THR A 42 -0.48 -2.68 1.35
CA THR A 42 0.90 -3.16 1.12
C THR A 42 0.96 -4.69 1.16
N THR A 43 2.15 -5.28 1.08
CA THR A 43 2.37 -6.73 1.04
C THR A 43 2.87 -7.26 2.38
N PRO A 44 2.86 -8.59 2.64
CA PRO A 44 3.24 -9.15 3.93
C PRO A 44 4.62 -8.72 4.41
N LEU A 45 5.64 -8.72 3.55
CA LEU A 45 6.99 -8.29 3.90
C LEU A 45 7.06 -6.79 4.16
N ASN A 46 6.46 -5.97 3.29
CA ASN A 46 6.51 -4.52 3.43
C ASN A 46 5.68 -4.01 4.62
N SER A 47 4.64 -4.74 5.03
CA SER A 47 3.87 -4.40 6.24
C SER A 47 4.75 -4.38 7.49
N LYS A 48 5.68 -5.33 7.62
CA LYS A 48 6.64 -5.40 8.73
C LYS A 48 7.56 -4.18 8.77
N ILE A 49 7.94 -3.65 7.60
CA ILE A 49 8.76 -2.44 7.47
C ILE A 49 7.98 -1.21 7.99
N LEU A 50 6.69 -1.11 7.66
CA LEU A 50 5.85 0.04 8.02
C LEU A 50 5.31 -0.03 9.46
N GLN A 51 5.12 -1.24 10.01
CA GLN A 51 4.44 -1.48 11.28
C GLN A 51 5.02 -0.64 12.41
N LYS A 52 6.35 -0.64 12.59
CA LYS A 52 7.03 0.13 13.64
C LYS A 52 6.70 1.62 13.59
N HIS A 53 6.66 2.19 12.40
CA HIS A 53 6.38 3.62 12.22
C HIS A 53 4.91 3.96 12.50
N ILE A 54 3.99 3.06 12.14
CA ILE A 54 2.56 3.21 12.41
C ILE A 54 2.26 3.07 13.90
N ASP A 55 2.86 2.08 14.57
CA ASP A 55 2.68 1.88 16.01
C ASP A 55 3.20 3.08 16.80
N THR A 56 4.37 3.60 16.42
CA THR A 56 4.92 4.82 17.02
C THR A 56 3.96 6.00 16.85
N PHE A 57 3.39 6.18 15.66
CA PHE A 57 2.44 7.25 15.38
C PHE A 57 1.14 7.10 16.18
N LYS A 58 0.59 5.89 16.27
CA LYS A 58 -0.62 5.59 17.07
C LYS A 58 -0.41 5.83 18.55
N ASN A 59 0.74 5.42 19.09
CA ASN A 59 1.07 5.63 20.50
C ASN A 59 1.12 7.12 20.86
N LEU A 60 1.63 7.96 19.94
CA LEU A 60 1.66 9.41 20.11
C LEU A 60 0.31 10.08 19.83
N ASN A 61 -0.57 9.44 19.05
CA ASN A 61 -1.84 9.99 18.61
C ASN A 61 -2.98 8.96 18.71
N PRO A 62 -3.43 8.59 19.92
CA PRO A 62 -4.37 7.47 20.11
C PRO A 62 -5.75 7.66 19.46
N SER A 63 -6.14 8.90 19.16
CA SER A 63 -7.41 9.26 18.53
C SER A 63 -7.37 9.22 16.99
N LEU A 64 -6.20 9.03 16.38
CA LEU A 64 -6.01 9.03 14.94
C LEU A 64 -6.14 7.62 14.36
N GLU A 65 -6.80 7.51 13.20
CA GLU A 65 -7.06 6.21 12.55
C GLU A 65 -6.17 6.03 11.32
N ILE A 66 -5.07 5.31 11.53
CA ILE A 66 -4.19 4.83 10.48
C ILE A 66 -4.10 3.30 10.55
N GLU A 67 -4.25 2.60 9.44
CA GLU A 67 -4.24 1.13 9.39
C GLU A 67 -3.37 0.61 8.25
N ILE A 68 -2.88 -0.64 8.37
CA ILE A 68 -2.31 -1.39 7.26
C ILE A 68 -3.34 -2.42 6.82
N GLN A 69 -3.59 -2.50 5.53
CA GLN A 69 -4.24 -3.65 4.89
C GLN A 69 -3.19 -4.39 4.08
N VAL A 70 -3.03 -5.67 4.38
CA VAL A 70 -2.11 -6.54 3.66
C VAL A 70 -2.83 -7.15 2.46
N LEU A 71 -2.18 -7.10 1.31
CA LEU A 71 -2.56 -7.73 0.04
C LEU A 71 -1.60 -8.86 -0.24
N ASP A 72 -2.12 -9.98 -0.74
CA ASP A 72 -1.31 -11.14 -1.09
C ASP A 72 -0.41 -10.83 -2.27
N PHE A 73 0.86 -11.24 -2.16
CA PHE A 73 1.84 -11.14 -3.23
C PHE A 73 2.70 -12.40 -3.30
N PRO A 74 2.22 -13.48 -3.94
CA PRO A 74 2.90 -14.76 -3.96
C PRO A 74 4.08 -14.75 -4.95
N CYS A 75 5.22 -14.19 -4.53
CA CYS A 75 6.42 -14.00 -5.37
C CYS A 75 6.75 -15.21 -6.25
N VAL A 76 6.86 -16.39 -5.65
CA VAL A 76 7.25 -17.64 -6.34
C VAL A 76 6.27 -18.00 -7.46
N GLN A 77 4.96 -17.87 -7.22
CA GLN A 77 3.94 -18.16 -8.25
C GLN A 77 3.96 -17.14 -9.38
N LEU A 78 4.42 -15.93 -9.09
CA LEU A 78 4.57 -14.83 -10.05
C LEU A 78 5.93 -14.83 -10.75
N GLY A 79 6.75 -15.88 -10.57
CA GLY A 79 8.06 -16.01 -11.19
C GLY A 79 9.14 -15.10 -10.60
N LEU A 80 8.92 -14.60 -9.38
CA LEU A 80 9.87 -13.81 -8.60
C LEU A 80 10.56 -14.69 -7.53
N PRO A 81 11.81 -14.37 -7.12
CA PRO A 81 12.46 -15.00 -5.98
C PRO A 81 11.63 -14.86 -4.71
N GLU A 82 11.79 -15.83 -3.81
CA GLU A 82 11.14 -15.78 -2.50
C GLU A 82 11.54 -14.52 -1.73
N GLY A 83 10.56 -13.88 -1.09
CA GLY A 83 10.77 -12.63 -0.35
C GLY A 83 10.98 -11.37 -1.20
N CYS A 84 10.88 -11.49 -2.53
CA CYS A 84 11.04 -10.37 -3.46
C CYS A 84 9.76 -9.54 -3.60
N GLU A 85 9.30 -8.98 -2.48
CA GLU A 85 8.13 -8.09 -2.42
C GLU A 85 8.51 -6.60 -2.44
N ASN A 86 9.80 -6.29 -2.33
CA ASN A 86 10.32 -4.92 -2.29
C ASN A 86 11.30 -4.69 -3.44
N ALA A 87 11.06 -3.62 -4.21
CA ALA A 87 11.84 -3.27 -5.39
C ALA A 87 13.30 -2.93 -5.07
N ASP A 88 13.59 -2.45 -3.86
CA ASP A 88 14.97 -2.13 -3.47
C ASP A 88 15.85 -3.38 -3.38
N PHE A 89 15.23 -4.56 -3.15
CA PHE A 89 15.93 -5.84 -3.11
C PHE A 89 16.28 -6.39 -4.51
N LEU A 90 15.69 -5.83 -5.56
CA LEU A 90 15.99 -6.22 -6.96
C LEU A 90 17.37 -5.72 -7.43
N THR A 91 18.03 -4.86 -6.65
CA THR A 91 19.32 -4.27 -7.01
C THR A 91 20.52 -5.21 -6.84
N LEU A 92 20.29 -6.40 -6.28
CA LEU A 92 21.34 -7.34 -5.86
C LEU A 92 21.76 -8.36 -6.94
N SER A 93 21.11 -8.39 -8.12
CA SER A 93 21.43 -9.32 -9.21
C SER A 93 22.33 -8.72 -10.30
N ASN A 94 22.96 -9.59 -11.11
CA ASN A 94 23.78 -9.18 -12.26
C ASN A 94 22.99 -8.29 -13.23
N LYS A 95 23.68 -7.41 -13.99
CA LYS A 95 23.04 -6.35 -14.80
C LYS A 95 21.98 -6.86 -15.79
N ASP A 96 22.22 -7.99 -16.45
CA ASP A 96 21.30 -8.57 -17.43
C ASP A 96 20.07 -9.19 -16.75
N ASP A 97 20.27 -9.86 -15.59
CA ASP A 97 19.19 -10.42 -14.78
C ASP A 97 18.33 -9.34 -14.11
N ARG A 98 18.92 -8.18 -13.81
CA ARG A 98 18.24 -7.08 -13.12
C ARG A 98 17.10 -6.49 -13.94
N GLN A 99 17.29 -6.28 -15.25
CA GLN A 99 16.25 -5.68 -16.08
C GLN A 99 15.05 -6.62 -16.26
N ASP A 100 15.31 -7.92 -16.44
CA ASP A 100 14.28 -8.94 -16.48
C ASP A 100 13.53 -9.02 -15.13
N MET A 101 14.25 -9.03 -14.02
CA MET A 101 13.67 -9.04 -12.67
C MET A 101 12.81 -7.82 -12.36
N ILE A 102 13.26 -6.62 -12.72
CA ILE A 102 12.47 -5.39 -12.58
C ILE A 102 11.19 -5.49 -13.43
N THR A 103 11.31 -5.97 -14.67
CA THR A 103 10.16 -6.10 -15.58
C THR A 103 9.14 -7.10 -15.04
N LYS A 104 9.59 -8.27 -14.58
CA LYS A 104 8.76 -9.27 -13.90
C LYS A 104 8.08 -8.68 -12.69
N PHE A 105 8.81 -7.96 -11.83
CA PHE A 105 8.24 -7.33 -10.64
C PHE A 105 7.12 -6.34 -10.98
N PHE A 106 7.34 -5.46 -11.96
CA PHE A 106 6.32 -4.53 -12.43
C PHE A 106 5.10 -5.24 -13.01
N LEU A 107 5.28 -6.29 -13.81
CA LEU A 107 4.17 -7.07 -14.36
C LEU A 107 3.38 -7.78 -13.26
N SER A 108 4.08 -8.31 -12.25
CA SER A 108 3.48 -8.98 -11.09
C SER A 108 2.57 -8.07 -10.28
N THR A 109 2.77 -6.75 -10.29
CA THR A 109 1.84 -5.81 -9.63
C THR A 109 0.41 -5.88 -10.17
N ARG A 110 0.20 -6.42 -11.38
CA ARG A 110 -1.15 -6.67 -11.92
C ARG A 110 -1.95 -7.67 -11.08
N PHE A 111 -1.28 -8.54 -10.31
CA PHE A 111 -1.91 -9.49 -9.40
C PHE A 111 -2.79 -8.80 -8.34
N PHE A 112 -2.49 -7.54 -8.00
CA PHE A 112 -3.29 -6.79 -7.02
C PHE A 112 -4.65 -6.35 -7.55
N LYS A 113 -4.88 -6.36 -8.87
CA LYS A 113 -6.10 -5.82 -9.48
C LYS A 113 -7.37 -6.43 -8.85
N GLY A 114 -7.49 -7.75 -8.84
CA GLY A 114 -8.69 -8.42 -8.31
C GLY A 114 -8.86 -8.21 -6.80
N GLN A 115 -7.75 -8.15 -6.05
CA GLN A 115 -7.81 -7.87 -4.61
C GLN A 115 -8.27 -6.44 -4.32
N LEU A 116 -7.80 -5.46 -5.11
CA LEU A 116 -8.20 -4.06 -4.99
C LEU A 116 -9.66 -3.85 -5.41
N GLU A 117 -10.11 -4.49 -6.49
CA GLU A 117 -11.51 -4.44 -6.92
C GLU A 117 -12.43 -4.99 -5.83
N ASN A 118 -12.10 -6.16 -5.26
CA ASN A 118 -12.86 -6.76 -4.15
C ASN A 118 -12.85 -5.86 -2.90
N LEU A 119 -11.69 -5.31 -2.54
CA LEU A 119 -11.57 -4.38 -1.40
C LEU A 119 -12.44 -3.13 -1.60
N LEU A 120 -12.48 -2.59 -2.82
CA LEU A 120 -13.29 -1.43 -3.15
C LEU A 120 -14.79 -1.74 -3.13
N GLU A 121 -15.20 -2.93 -3.54
CA GLU A 121 -16.60 -3.38 -3.51
C GLU A 121 -17.09 -3.65 -2.08
N THR A 122 -16.28 -4.31 -1.25
CA THR A 122 -16.66 -4.72 0.12
C THR A 122 -16.84 -3.54 1.07
N MET A 123 -16.10 -2.45 0.87
CA MET A 123 -16.26 -1.24 1.68
C MET A 123 -17.47 -0.41 1.20
N ARG A 124 -18.56 -0.32 1.98
CA ARG A 124 -19.78 0.46 1.65
C ARG A 124 -19.56 2.01 1.67
N PRO A 125 -20.47 2.87 1.15
CA PRO A 125 -20.11 4.17 0.56
C PRO A 125 -19.96 5.29 1.60
N VAL A 126 -18.78 5.36 2.22
CA VAL A 126 -18.16 6.62 2.64
C VAL A 126 -17.31 7.14 1.48
N SER A 127 -17.12 8.46 1.37
CA SER A 127 -16.30 9.08 0.32
C SER A 127 -14.94 8.37 0.21
N LYS A 128 -14.73 7.66 -0.90
CA LYS A 128 -13.53 6.84 -1.14
C LYS A 128 -12.57 7.60 -2.03
N SER A 129 -11.28 7.53 -1.73
CA SER A 129 -10.23 7.88 -2.67
C SER A 129 -9.07 6.91 -2.50
N VAL A 130 -8.62 6.33 -3.61
CA VAL A 130 -7.40 5.51 -3.65
C VAL A 130 -6.31 6.37 -4.27
N CYS A 131 -5.26 6.66 -3.51
CA CYS A 131 -4.06 7.28 -4.06
C CYS A 131 -3.05 6.18 -4.36
N SER A 132 -2.79 5.91 -5.65
CA SER A 132 -1.80 4.92 -6.05
C SER A 132 -0.66 5.52 -6.87
N SER A 133 0.56 5.08 -6.57
CA SER A 133 1.74 5.34 -7.40
C SER A 133 2.05 4.21 -8.39
N VAL A 134 1.32 3.10 -8.35
CA VAL A 134 1.40 2.02 -9.36
C VAL A 134 0.61 2.46 -10.60
N LYS A 135 1.30 3.12 -11.54
CA LYS A 135 0.66 3.68 -12.74
C LYS A 135 0.10 2.58 -13.65
N GLY A 136 -1.12 2.81 -14.15
CA GLY A 136 -1.68 2.11 -15.32
C GLY A 136 -2.93 1.25 -15.10
N TRP A 137 -3.42 1.07 -13.87
CA TRP A 137 -4.49 0.07 -13.60
C TRP A 137 -5.57 0.50 -12.60
N ILE A 138 -5.26 1.43 -11.70
CA ILE A 138 -6.25 1.96 -10.76
C ILE A 138 -6.76 3.25 -11.37
N GLY A 139 -7.96 3.17 -11.95
CA GLY A 139 -8.67 4.35 -12.44
C GLY A 139 -8.99 5.29 -11.28
N CYS A 140 -8.21 6.35 -11.17
CA CYS A 140 -8.70 7.65 -10.70
C CYS A 140 -8.86 8.56 -11.91
#